data_AF-A0A3N5FXV2-F1
#
_entry.id   AF-A0A3N5FXV2-F1
#
_cell.length_a   1.000
_cell.length_b   1.000
_cell.length_c   1.000
_cell.angle_alpha   90.00
_cell.angle_beta   90.00
_cell.angle_gamma   90.00
#
_symmetry.space_group_name_H-M   'P 1'
#
loop_
_entity.id
_entity.type
_entity.pdbx_description
1 polymer ?
#
loop_
_entity_poly.entity_id
_entity_poly.type
_entity_poly.pdbx_seq_one_letter_code
_entity_poly.pdbx_strand_id
1 'polypeptide(L)'
;ANRQLREDLMYRLAVFPLHVPPLRERAGDVPLLAEYFLSVLNRANGTEKQFSPAFADVLRALRWSGNVRELKNSIERSFILADDVLDVDLSLSMGTQREPAEQSRPAGLHVPLGSRLDEAERSLIEVTLDYCEGDKRRAAAVLGCSLKTLYNKLNSYARSNAEERTRAPIHPVGASPLSGASI
;
A
#
# COMPACT_ATOMS: atom_id res chain seq x y z
N ALA A 1 23.96 22.15 -0.46
CA ALA A 1 25.35 21.68 -0.58
C ALA A 1 25.35 20.33 -1.30
N ASN A 2 25.94 20.23 -2.49
CA ASN A 2 25.94 19.00 -3.29
C ASN A 2 26.85 17.95 -2.64
N ARG A 3 26.28 16.86 -2.10
CA ARG A 3 27.00 15.70 -1.55
C ARG A 3 27.47 14.78 -2.68
N GLN A 4 28.29 15.29 -3.60
CA GLN A 4 28.88 14.48 -4.67
C GLN A 4 30.31 14.09 -4.31
N LEU A 5 30.63 12.81 -4.48
CA LEU A 5 31.98 12.30 -4.27
C LEU A 5 32.90 12.87 -5.35
N ARG A 6 34.14 13.24 -4.99
CA ARG A 6 35.11 13.70 -5.99
C ARG A 6 35.50 12.57 -6.93
N GLU A 7 35.70 12.91 -8.19
CA GLU A 7 36.01 11.93 -9.25
C GLU A 7 37.35 11.22 -8.99
N ASP A 8 38.37 11.96 -8.55
CA ASP A 8 39.69 11.43 -8.24
C ASP A 8 39.68 10.39 -7.11
N LEU A 9 38.81 10.59 -6.12
CA LEU A 9 38.60 9.65 -5.03
C LEU A 9 37.84 8.41 -5.50
N MET A 10 36.86 8.58 -6.40
CA MET A 10 36.13 7.45 -6.98
C MET A 10 37.07 6.50 -7.72
N TYR A 11 37.98 7.01 -8.56
CA TYR A 11 38.96 6.18 -9.28
C TYR A 11 39.96 5.48 -8.35
N ARG A 12 40.28 6.07 -7.19
CA ARG A 12 41.15 5.42 -6.18
C ARG A 12 40.44 4.34 -5.38
N LEU A 13 39.13 4.44 -5.19
CA LEU A 13 38.34 3.45 -4.46
C LEU A 13 37.85 2.31 -5.38
N ALA A 14 37.52 2.63 -6.63
CA ALA A 14 36.95 1.69 -7.59
C ALA A 14 38.01 0.91 -8.39
N VAL A 15 39.13 0.53 -7.76
CA VAL A 15 40.20 -0.27 -8.41
C VAL A 15 39.67 -1.66 -8.77
N PHE A 16 38.80 -2.23 -7.93
CA PHE A 16 38.14 -3.51 -8.18
C PHE A 16 36.69 -3.46 -7.68
N PRO A 17 35.70 -3.15 -8.55
CA PRO A 17 34.32 -3.04 -8.13
C PRO A 17 33.72 -4.41 -7.82
N LEU A 18 33.32 -4.62 -6.57
CA LEU A 18 32.55 -5.79 -6.15
C LEU A 18 31.06 -5.47 -6.23
N HIS A 19 30.34 -6.20 -7.09
CA HIS A 19 28.89 -6.11 -7.14
C HIS A 19 28.28 -7.00 -6.05
N VAL A 20 27.56 -6.38 -5.11
CA VAL A 20 26.80 -7.11 -4.08
C VAL A 20 25.32 -7.07 -4.49
N PRO A 21 24.74 -8.18 -4.98
CA PRO A 21 23.35 -8.18 -5.40
C PRO A 21 22.43 -7.91 -4.21
N PRO A 22 21.36 -7.14 -4.40
CA PRO A 22 20.37 -6.87 -3.37
C PRO A 22 19.66 -8.16 -2.93
N LEU A 23 19.10 -8.15 -1.71
CA LEU A 23 18.48 -9.33 -1.10
C LEU A 23 17.32 -9.90 -1.96
N ARG A 24 16.61 -9.03 -2.69
CA ARG A 24 15.54 -9.41 -3.63
C ARG A 24 16.00 -10.29 -4.80
N GLU A 25 17.25 -10.19 -5.22
CA GLU A 25 17.83 -11.01 -6.31
C GLU A 25 18.36 -12.35 -5.77
N ARG A 26 18.36 -12.52 -4.44
CA ARG A 26 18.82 -13.71 -3.71
C ARG A 26 17.80 -14.14 -2.65
N ALA A 27 16.52 -14.19 -3.01
CA ALA A 27 15.43 -14.45 -2.07
C ALA A 27 15.59 -15.78 -1.29
N GLY A 28 16.34 -16.75 -1.82
CA GLY A 28 16.69 -17.99 -1.12
C GLY A 28 17.54 -17.79 0.15
N ASP A 29 18.23 -16.66 0.30
CA ASP A 29 19.03 -16.33 1.49
C ASP A 29 18.17 -15.82 2.66
N VAL A 30 16.93 -15.37 2.39
CA VAL A 30 16.07 -14.74 3.40
C VAL A 30 15.79 -15.66 4.59
N PRO A 31 15.36 -16.93 4.41
CA PRO A 31 15.13 -17.82 5.54
C PRO A 31 16.39 -18.04 6.37
N LEU A 32 17.53 -18.27 5.72
CA LEU A 32 18.80 -18.52 6.41
C LEU A 32 19.25 -17.31 7.24
N LEU A 33 19.16 -16.10 6.65
CA LEU A 33 19.48 -14.86 7.35
C LEU A 33 18.49 -14.59 8.49
N ALA A 34 17.21 -14.91 8.30
CA ALA A 34 16.20 -14.73 9.32
C ALA A 34 16.46 -15.60 10.55
N GLU A 35 16.70 -16.89 10.34
CA GLU A 35 17.09 -17.84 11.39
C GLU A 35 18.37 -17.39 12.10
N TYR A 36 19.37 -16.94 11.35
CA TYR A 36 20.59 -16.40 11.93
C TYR A 36 20.30 -15.23 12.88
N PHE A 37 19.53 -14.22 12.45
CA PHE A 37 19.22 -13.07 13.30
C PHE A 37 18.41 -13.46 14.54
N LEU A 38 17.41 -14.34 14.40
CA LEU A 38 16.65 -14.84 15.53
C LEU A 38 17.54 -15.59 16.52
N SER A 39 18.43 -16.46 16.04
CA SER A 39 19.38 -17.18 16.90
C SER A 39 20.31 -16.25 17.69
N VAL A 40 20.76 -15.16 17.07
CA VAL A 40 21.60 -14.14 17.71
C VAL A 40 20.81 -13.42 18.81
N LEU A 41 19.55 -13.06 18.55
CA LEU A 41 18.68 -12.40 19.52
C LEU A 41 18.33 -13.34 20.69
N ASN A 42 17.98 -14.59 20.40
CA ASN A 42 17.72 -15.63 21.39
C ASN A 42 18.91 -15.81 22.33
N ARG A 43 20.12 -15.96 21.77
CA ARG A 43 21.36 -16.09 22.56
C ARG A 43 21.67 -14.84 23.39
N ALA A 44 21.44 -13.65 22.85
CA ALA A 44 21.71 -12.40 23.56
C ALA A 44 20.74 -12.15 24.73
N ASN A 45 19.50 -12.65 24.65
CA ASN A 45 18.46 -12.42 25.65
C ASN A 45 18.16 -13.65 26.51
N GLY A 46 18.80 -14.80 26.28
CA GLY A 46 18.52 -16.04 26.99
C GLY A 46 17.10 -16.58 26.73
N THR A 47 16.61 -16.42 25.50
CA THR A 47 15.26 -16.83 25.09
C THR A 47 15.34 -17.86 23.96
N GLU A 48 14.23 -18.54 23.68
CA GLU A 48 14.13 -19.54 22.61
C GLU A 48 12.92 -19.27 21.70
N LYS A 49 12.75 -18.00 21.32
CA LYS A 49 11.63 -17.59 20.48
C LYS A 49 11.72 -18.22 19.10
N GLN A 50 10.56 -18.49 18.49
CA GLN A 50 10.45 -19.12 17.18
C GLN A 50 9.59 -18.30 16.22
N PHE A 51 9.76 -18.51 14.92
CA PHE A 51 8.85 -17.94 13.93
C PHE A 51 7.55 -18.74 13.84
N SER A 52 6.42 -18.06 13.73
CA SER A 52 5.20 -18.71 13.26
C SER A 52 5.36 -19.11 11.79
N PRO A 53 4.70 -20.19 11.33
CA PRO A 53 4.74 -20.57 9.91
C PRO A 53 4.29 -19.42 8.99
N ALA A 54 3.25 -18.69 9.41
CA ALA A 54 2.71 -17.55 8.68
C ALA A 54 3.73 -16.40 8.59
N PHE A 55 4.46 -16.12 9.68
CA PHE A 55 5.50 -15.09 9.67
C PHE A 55 6.66 -15.49 8.73
N ALA A 56 7.08 -16.76 8.75
CA ALA A 56 8.11 -17.25 7.85
C ALA A 56 7.71 -17.19 6.36
N ASP A 57 6.43 -17.43 6.04
CA ASP A 57 5.89 -17.24 4.69
C ASP A 57 5.94 -15.77 4.26
N VAL A 58 5.54 -14.85 5.15
CA VAL A 58 5.61 -13.40 4.89
C VAL A 58 7.05 -12.96 4.65
N LEU A 59 8.01 -13.42 5.46
CA LEU A 59 9.41 -13.07 5.27
C LEU A 59 9.92 -13.45 3.87
N ARG A 60 9.51 -14.62 3.36
CA ARG A 60 9.87 -15.11 2.02
C ARG A 60 9.19 -14.33 0.89
N ALA A 61 7.97 -13.85 1.09
CA ALA A 61 7.20 -13.17 0.06
C ALA A 61 7.62 -11.69 -0.15
N LEU A 62 8.24 -11.08 0.86
CA LEU A 62 8.61 -9.67 0.83
C LEU A 62 9.85 -9.41 -0.03
N ARG A 63 9.88 -8.24 -0.68
CA ARG A 63 10.98 -7.85 -1.58
C ARG A 63 12.21 -7.28 -0.87
N TRP A 64 12.13 -6.89 0.40
CA TRP A 64 13.26 -6.34 1.18
C TRP A 64 14.04 -5.25 0.45
N SER A 65 13.38 -4.14 0.13
CA SER A 65 13.96 -2.99 -0.58
C SER A 65 15.19 -2.39 0.12
N GLY A 66 15.22 -2.42 1.45
CA GLY A 66 16.34 -2.04 2.32
C GLY A 66 17.34 -3.18 2.59
N ASN A 67 17.27 -4.26 1.80
CA ASN A 67 18.14 -5.44 1.88
C ASN A 67 18.18 -6.07 3.29
N VAL A 68 19.35 -6.60 3.66
CA VAL A 68 19.61 -7.27 4.94
C VAL A 68 19.31 -6.38 6.14
N ARG A 69 19.48 -5.05 6.01
CA ARG A 69 19.20 -4.11 7.10
C ARG A 69 17.71 -4.05 7.42
N GLU A 70 16.86 -4.03 6.40
CA GLU A 70 15.41 -4.08 6.58
C GLU A 70 14.99 -5.39 7.23
N LEU A 71 15.46 -6.52 6.71
CA LEU A 71 15.20 -7.85 7.27
C LEU A 71 15.57 -7.94 8.75
N LYS A 72 16.80 -7.55 9.10
CA LYS A 72 17.28 -7.54 10.48
C LYS A 72 16.39 -6.70 11.40
N ASN A 73 16.08 -5.47 11.00
CA ASN A 73 15.26 -4.57 11.82
C ASN A 73 13.84 -5.11 12.02
N SER A 74 13.26 -5.74 11.00
CA SER A 74 11.92 -6.32 11.09
C SER A 74 11.89 -7.51 12.06
N ILE A 75 12.92 -8.35 12.05
CA ILE A 75 13.06 -9.46 13.01
C ILE A 75 13.29 -8.93 14.42
N GLU A 76 14.18 -7.95 14.60
CA GLU A 76 14.44 -7.34 15.92
C GLU A 76 13.17 -6.75 16.55
N ARG A 77 12.38 -6.01 15.77
CA ARG A 77 11.10 -5.47 16.27
C ARG A 77 10.11 -6.56 16.63
N SER A 78 9.96 -7.55 15.75
CA SER A 78 9.04 -8.67 15.99
C SER A 78 9.45 -9.46 17.22
N PHE A 79 10.76 -9.64 17.44
CA PHE A 79 11.32 -10.28 18.62
C PHE A 79 11.03 -9.52 19.92
N ILE A 80 11.11 -8.19 19.92
CA ILE A 80 10.81 -7.35 21.09
C ILE A 80 9.33 -7.44 21.47
N LEU A 81 8.45 -7.54 20.48
CA LEU A 81 7.00 -7.48 20.67
C LEU A 81 6.36 -8.85 20.88
N ALA A 82 6.98 -9.92 20.40
CA ALA A 82 6.54 -11.28 20.64
C ALA A 82 6.87 -11.75 22.06
N ASP A 83 6.06 -12.61 22.65
CA ASP A 83 6.43 -13.35 23.87
C ASP A 83 7.37 -14.50 23.50
N ASP A 84 6.83 -15.59 22.96
CA ASP A 84 7.59 -16.79 22.56
C ASP A 84 7.58 -17.03 21.04
N VAL A 85 6.54 -16.56 20.34
CA VAL A 85 6.38 -16.81 18.90
C VAL A 85 6.23 -15.49 18.14
N LEU A 86 7.08 -15.29 17.14
CA LEU A 86 7.02 -14.16 16.23
C LEU A 86 5.92 -14.42 15.19
N ASP A 87 4.84 -13.63 15.24
CA ASP A 87 3.67 -13.82 14.37
C ASP A 87 3.34 -12.59 13.49
N VAL A 88 2.47 -12.83 12.50
CA VAL A 88 2.10 -11.91 11.41
C VAL A 88 1.49 -10.61 11.90
N ASP A 89 0.86 -10.57 13.08
CA ASP A 89 0.19 -9.37 13.59
C ASP A 89 1.16 -8.18 13.76
N LEU A 90 2.47 -8.47 13.80
CA LEU A 90 3.56 -7.49 13.89
C LEU A 90 4.12 -7.05 12.54
N SER A 91 3.80 -7.77 11.46
CA SER A 91 4.12 -7.39 10.08
C SER A 91 3.44 -6.09 9.67
N LEU A 92 2.39 -5.65 10.37
CA LEU A 92 1.73 -4.36 10.15
C LEU A 92 2.61 -3.16 10.57
N SER A 93 3.67 -3.38 11.35
CA SER A 93 4.74 -2.39 11.58
C SER A 93 5.77 -2.34 10.44
N MET A 94 5.70 -3.28 9.48
CA MET A 94 6.19 -3.00 8.13
C MET A 94 5.19 -2.00 7.56
N GLY A 95 5.45 -0.71 7.77
CA GLY A 95 4.82 0.32 6.95
C GLY A 95 4.86 -0.19 5.53
N THR A 96 3.67 -0.41 4.97
CA THR A 96 3.46 -0.97 3.65
C THR A 96 4.19 -0.08 2.67
N GLN A 97 5.46 -0.38 2.45
CA GLN A 97 6.17 -0.13 1.21
C GLN A 97 5.61 -1.13 0.18
N ARG A 98 4.27 -1.13 0.01
CA ARG A 98 3.70 -1.20 -1.33
C ARG A 98 4.35 -0.01 -2.00
N GLU A 99 5.33 -0.30 -2.85
CA GLU A 99 6.10 0.66 -3.65
C GLU A 99 5.92 2.16 -3.31
N PRO A 100 6.94 2.86 -2.79
CA PRO A 100 7.07 4.28 -3.05
C PRO A 100 7.79 4.46 -4.41
N ALA A 101 7.38 3.74 -5.45
CA ALA A 101 7.67 4.15 -6.81
C ALA A 101 6.58 5.14 -7.18
N GLU A 102 6.79 6.39 -6.75
CA GLU A 102 6.08 7.64 -7.05
C GLU A 102 5.68 8.40 -5.78
N GLN A 103 6.65 9.17 -5.27
CA GLN A 103 6.45 10.56 -4.83
C GLN A 103 5.56 10.70 -3.57
N SER A 104 6.05 11.30 -2.48
CA SER A 104 6.05 12.76 -2.30
C SER A 104 5.19 13.54 -3.32
N ARG A 105 3.97 13.11 -3.62
CA ARG A 105 2.92 13.96 -4.18
C ARG A 105 2.12 14.47 -2.98
N PRO A 106 1.91 15.80 -2.85
CA PRO A 106 0.83 16.27 -1.98
C PRO A 106 -0.45 15.56 -2.44
N ALA A 107 -1.35 15.22 -1.51
CA ALA A 107 -2.60 14.51 -1.78
C ALA A 107 -3.21 14.92 -3.13
N GLY A 108 -3.02 14.07 -4.14
CA GLY A 108 -3.26 14.39 -5.54
C GLY A 108 -4.15 13.32 -6.13
N LEU A 109 -5.22 13.75 -6.81
CA LEU A 109 -6.13 12.85 -7.48
C LEU A 109 -5.44 12.21 -8.71
N HIS A 110 -5.44 10.88 -8.78
CA HIS A 110 -4.98 10.14 -9.95
C HIS A 110 -6.16 9.90 -10.90
N VAL A 111 -6.16 10.58 -12.06
CA VAL A 111 -7.15 10.39 -13.12
C VAL A 111 -6.50 9.57 -14.26
N PRO A 112 -6.95 8.33 -14.54
CA PRO A 112 -6.43 7.52 -15.63
C PRO A 112 -6.60 8.19 -17.00
N LEU A 113 -5.61 8.05 -17.88
CA LEU A 113 -5.72 8.49 -19.27
C LEU A 113 -6.83 7.70 -19.98
N GLY A 114 -7.73 8.40 -20.68
CA GLY A 114 -8.92 7.81 -21.30
C GLY A 114 -10.19 7.88 -20.44
N SER A 115 -10.09 8.39 -19.21
CA SER A 115 -11.27 8.69 -18.39
C SER A 115 -12.16 9.72 -19.08
N ARG A 116 -13.47 9.59 -18.92
CA ARG A 116 -14.41 10.58 -19.43
C ARG A 116 -14.25 11.88 -18.64
N LEU A 117 -14.42 13.01 -19.32
CA LEU A 117 -14.18 14.33 -18.73
C LEU A 117 -15.11 14.61 -17.53
N ASP A 118 -16.35 14.16 -17.61
CA ASP A 118 -17.35 14.25 -16.55
C ASP A 118 -17.00 13.42 -15.31
N GLU A 119 -16.44 12.23 -15.49
CA GLU A 119 -15.99 11.35 -14.41
C GLU A 119 -14.76 11.92 -13.69
N ALA A 120 -13.79 12.41 -14.46
CA ALA A 120 -12.62 13.09 -13.93
C ALA A 120 -13.00 14.36 -13.14
N GLU A 121 -13.91 15.17 -13.70
CA GLU A 121 -14.41 16.38 -13.05
C GLU A 121 -15.18 16.06 -11.76
N ARG A 122 -16.02 15.02 -11.77
CA ARG A 122 -16.75 14.57 -10.59
C ARG A 122 -15.81 14.15 -9.48
N SER A 123 -14.83 13.30 -9.80
CA SER A 123 -13.87 12.81 -8.82
C SER A 123 -13.05 13.96 -8.20
N LEU A 124 -12.69 14.96 -9.00
CA LEU A 124 -11.99 16.17 -8.53
C LEU A 124 -12.86 17.00 -7.57
N ILE A 125 -14.15 17.14 -7.86
CA ILE A 125 -15.10 17.86 -6.99
C ILE A 125 -15.29 17.13 -5.65
N GLU A 126 -15.44 15.80 -5.67
CA GLU A 126 -15.66 14.98 -4.47
C GLU A 126 -14.45 15.02 -3.54
N VAL A 127 -13.24 14.78 -4.05
CA VAL A 127 -12.00 14.84 -3.26
C VAL A 127 -11.77 16.25 -2.68
N THR A 128 -12.08 17.30 -3.43
CA THR A 128 -11.92 18.67 -2.95
C THR A 128 -12.94 19.04 -1.86
N LEU A 129 -14.16 18.48 -1.94
CA LEU A 129 -15.16 18.65 -0.89
C LEU A 129 -14.76 17.93 0.39
N ASP A 130 -14.23 16.72 0.30
CA ASP A 130 -13.73 15.97 1.46
C ASP A 130 -12.55 16.71 2.11
N TYR A 131 -11.62 17.23 1.31
CA TYR A 131 -10.53 18.07 1.80
C TYR A 131 -11.00 19.35 2.50
N CYS A 132 -12.14 19.91 2.07
CA CYS A 132 -12.74 21.10 2.67
C CYS A 132 -13.77 20.78 3.77
N GLU A 133 -13.84 19.53 4.26
CA GLU A 133 -14.80 19.08 5.28
C GLU A 133 -16.26 19.41 4.91
N GLY A 134 -16.57 19.40 3.60
CA GLY A 134 -17.90 19.69 3.07
C GLY A 134 -18.23 21.18 2.90
N ASP A 135 -17.32 22.11 3.21
CA ASP A 135 -17.50 23.53 2.95
C ASP A 135 -17.46 23.83 1.46
N LYS A 136 -18.64 24.04 0.88
CA LYS A 136 -18.84 24.25 -0.56
C LYS A 136 -18.28 25.59 -1.05
N ARG A 137 -18.22 26.62 -0.18
CA ARG A 137 -17.64 27.92 -0.55
C ARG A 137 -16.13 27.81 -0.64
N ARG A 138 -15.52 27.15 0.35
CA ARG A 138 -14.09 26.88 0.36
C ARG A 138 -13.67 25.95 -0.78
N ALA A 139 -14.44 24.90 -1.04
CA ALA A 139 -14.19 23.98 -2.17
C ALA A 139 -14.27 24.69 -3.53
N ALA A 140 -15.27 25.56 -3.75
CA ALA A 140 -15.38 26.35 -4.98
C ALA A 140 -14.16 27.26 -5.20
N ALA A 141 -13.68 27.91 -4.12
CA ALA A 141 -12.48 28.73 -4.17
C ALA A 141 -11.21 27.93 -4.48
N VAL A 142 -11.06 26.75 -3.89
CA VAL A 142 -9.93 25.83 -4.15
C VAL A 142 -9.95 25.30 -5.60
N LEU A 143 -11.14 25.01 -6.13
CA LEU A 143 -11.33 24.57 -7.52
C LEU A 143 -11.25 25.72 -8.55
N GLY A 144 -11.16 26.97 -8.11
CA GLY A 144 -11.14 28.14 -8.99
C GLY A 144 -12.44 28.37 -9.76
N CYS A 145 -13.58 27.91 -9.22
CA CYS A 145 -14.89 28.04 -9.87
C CYS A 145 -15.89 28.85 -9.03
N SER A 146 -16.97 29.32 -9.66
CA SER A 146 -18.03 30.00 -8.92
C SER A 146 -18.84 29.01 -8.08
N LEU A 147 -19.35 29.45 -6.93
CA LEU A 147 -20.23 28.64 -6.09
C LEU A 147 -21.45 28.12 -6.87
N LYS A 148 -22.00 28.94 -7.78
CA LYS A 148 -23.10 28.57 -8.67
C LYS A 148 -22.71 27.43 -9.61
N THR A 149 -21.51 27.46 -10.16
CA THR A 149 -20.97 26.39 -11.03
C THR A 149 -20.86 25.08 -10.26
N LEU A 150 -20.31 25.12 -9.04
CA LEU A 150 -20.18 23.94 -8.17
C LEU A 150 -21.55 23.32 -7.85
N TYR A 151 -22.55 24.13 -7.48
CA TYR A 151 -23.91 23.65 -7.23
C TYR A 151 -24.58 23.05 -8.47
N ASN A 152 -24.40 23.66 -9.64
CA ASN A 152 -24.95 23.14 -10.89
C ASN A 152 -24.37 21.76 -11.22
N LYS A 153 -23.06 21.56 -11.00
CA LYS A 153 -22.38 20.28 -11.21
C LYS A 153 -22.87 19.22 -10.23
N LEU A 154 -22.94 19.53 -8.93
CA LEU A 154 -23.45 18.63 -7.90
C LEU A 154 -24.92 18.20 -8.17
N ASN A 155 -25.76 19.14 -8.61
CA ASN A 155 -27.15 18.85 -8.96
C ASN A 155 -27.28 18.00 -10.22
N SER A 156 -26.40 18.20 -11.22
CA SER A 156 -26.36 17.36 -12.41
C SER A 156 -26.01 15.92 -12.05
N TYR A 157 -25.01 15.71 -11.19
CA TYR A 157 -24.62 14.37 -10.73
C TYR A 157 -25.71 13.70 -9.90
N ALA A 158 -26.39 14.45 -9.03
CA ALA A 158 -27.51 13.93 -8.24
C ALA A 158 -28.66 13.42 -9.12
N ARG A 159 -28.94 14.08 -10.25
CA ARG A 159 -29.97 13.64 -11.22
C ARG A 159 -29.53 12.42 -12.02
N SER A 160 -28.29 12.40 -12.52
CA SER A 160 -27.73 11.24 -13.22
C SER A 160 -27.74 9.98 -12.33
N ASN A 161 -27.41 10.14 -11.04
CA ASN A 161 -27.41 9.05 -10.07
C ASN A 161 -28.84 8.54 -9.72
N ALA A 162 -29.86 9.40 -9.85
CA ALA A 162 -31.27 9.02 -9.66
C ALA A 162 -31.84 8.27 -10.88
N GLU A 163 -31.45 8.68 -12.10
CA GLU A 163 -31.82 8.00 -13.35
C GLU A 163 -31.17 6.62 -13.47
N GLU A 164 -29.92 6.47 -13.00
CA GLU A 164 -29.20 5.19 -13.02
C GLU A 164 -29.77 4.17 -12.02
N ARG A 165 -30.23 4.65 -10.84
CA ARG A 165 -30.97 3.82 -9.87
C ARG A 165 -32.35 3.37 -10.35
N THR A 166 -32.99 4.14 -11.23
CA THR A 166 -34.31 3.81 -11.81
C THR A 166 -34.20 2.77 -12.93
N ARG A 167 -32.99 2.54 -13.47
CA ARG A 167 -32.71 1.61 -14.59
C ARG A 167 -32.30 0.20 -14.16
N ALA A 168 -32.15 -0.06 -12.86
CA ALA A 168 -31.82 -1.40 -12.37
C ALA A 168 -32.98 -2.38 -12.66
N PRO A 169 -32.73 -3.54 -13.29
CA PRO A 169 -33.81 -4.48 -13.60
C PRO A 169 -34.38 -5.09 -12.32
N ILE A 170 -35.71 -5.03 -12.23
CA ILE A 170 -36.51 -5.74 -11.23
C ILE A 170 -36.33 -7.24 -11.53
N HIS A 171 -35.42 -7.93 -10.81
CA HIS A 171 -35.42 -9.39 -10.81
C HIS A 171 -36.67 -9.85 -10.04
N PRO A 172 -37.56 -10.67 -10.64
CA PRO A 172 -38.73 -11.16 -9.93
C PRO A 172 -38.29 -12.16 -8.86
N VAL A 173 -38.73 -11.89 -7.63
CA VAL A 173 -38.71 -12.82 -6.51
C VAL A 173 -39.70 -13.95 -6.79
N GLY A 174 -39.24 -15.18 -6.64
CA GLY A 174 -40.08 -16.32 -6.26
C GLY A 174 -40.41 -17.31 -7.38
N ALA A 175 -39.88 -18.52 -7.25
CA ALA A 175 -40.69 -19.74 -7.07
C ALA A 175 -39.78 -20.98 -7.12
N SER A 176 -39.48 -21.55 -5.96
CA SER A 176 -39.22 -22.99 -5.87
C SER A 176 -40.33 -23.60 -5.04
N PRO A 177 -41.13 -24.51 -5.60
CA PRO A 177 -41.73 -25.56 -4.82
C PRO A 177 -41.15 -26.93 -5.23
N LEU A 178 -40.62 -27.61 -4.21
CA LEU A 178 -40.97 -28.98 -3.82
C LEU A 178 -40.84 -30.12 -4.85
N SER A 179 -39.99 -31.08 -4.47
CA SER A 179 -40.36 -32.47 -4.15
C SER A 179 -41.07 -33.32 -5.21
N GLY A 180 -40.45 -34.48 -5.52
CA GLY A 180 -41.19 -35.75 -5.60
C GLY A 180 -41.01 -36.61 -6.86
N ALA A 181 -40.90 -37.92 -6.62
CA ALA A 181 -41.07 -39.09 -7.51
C ALA A 181 -39.93 -39.38 -8.50
N SER A 182 -39.06 -40.37 -8.25
CA SER A 182 -39.26 -41.83 -8.41
C SER A 182 -39.38 -42.28 -9.87
N ILE A 183 -38.41 -43.07 -10.35
CA ILE A 183 -38.46 -44.52 -10.60
C ILE A 183 -37.02 -45.01 -10.78
#